data_AF-A0AAU1C1F6-F1
#
_entry.id   AF-A0AAU1C1F6-F1
#
_cell.length_a   1.000
_cell.length_b   1.000
_cell.length_c   1.000
_cell.angle_alpha   90.00
_cell.angle_beta   90.00
_cell.angle_gamma   90.00
#
_symmetry.space_group_name_H-M   'P 1'
#
loop_
_entity.id
_entity.type
_entity.pdbx_description
1 polymer ?
#
loop_
_entity_poly.entity_id
_entity_poly.type
_entity_poly.pdbx_seq_one_letter_code
_entity_poly.pdbx_strand_id
1 'polypeptide(L)'
;MTFLPTAEGWLCLACWLDLATREVVGYAMADHHRASLVVDALKMAHARAALEPGCIAHSDRGSEYTSTEFRREIGELGLRQSCGRTGSRFDNAAAESFWALLKEEIGTRLWPDRATARADVFAFIETFYNRRRLRKHKAFGYLTPAETRQRQQHALTA
;
A
#
# COMPACT_ATOMS: atom_id res chain seq x y z
N MET A 1 -2.59 6.07 4.22
CA MET A 1 -2.91 5.38 5.48
C MET A 1 -4.43 5.37 5.69
N THR A 2 -4.97 4.44 6.48
CA THR A 2 -6.38 4.45 6.91
C THR A 2 -6.51 3.94 8.36
N PHE A 3 -7.69 4.17 8.96
CA PHE A 3 -7.99 3.80 10.35
C PHE A 3 -9.17 2.83 10.37
N LEU A 4 -9.01 1.73 11.10
CA LEU A 4 -10.01 0.66 11.24
C LEU A 4 -10.47 0.61 12.70
N PRO A 5 -11.78 0.73 12.98
CA PRO A 5 -12.29 0.76 14.35
C PRO A 5 -12.33 -0.65 14.95
N THR A 6 -11.82 -0.81 16.17
CA THR A 6 -11.94 -2.04 16.97
C THR A 6 -12.44 -1.70 18.38
N ALA A 7 -12.92 -2.68 19.14
CA ALA A 7 -13.34 -2.45 20.52
C ALA A 7 -12.17 -2.05 21.46
N GLU A 8 -10.94 -2.32 21.05
CA GLU A 8 -9.73 -1.89 21.79
C GLU A 8 -9.21 -0.52 21.34
N GLY A 9 -9.91 0.15 20.42
CA GLY A 9 -9.51 1.40 19.77
C GLY A 9 -9.12 1.23 18.30
N TRP A 10 -8.42 2.21 17.73
CA TRP A 10 -8.08 2.20 16.32
C TRP A 10 -6.92 1.24 16.00
N LEU A 11 -7.03 0.56 14.85
CA LEU A 11 -5.93 -0.05 14.13
C LEU A 11 -5.58 0.84 12.94
N CYS A 12 -4.37 1.38 12.93
CA CYS A 12 -3.82 2.18 11.84
C CYS A 12 -3.19 1.24 10.80
N LEU A 13 -3.50 1.45 9.52
CA LEU A 13 -2.99 0.66 8.40
C LEU A 13 -2.32 1.57 7.36
N ALA A 14 -1.04 1.32 7.08
CA ALA A 14 -0.30 1.93 5.98
C ALA A 14 -0.07 0.89 4.87
N CYS A 15 -0.21 1.30 3.61
CA CYS A 15 0.05 0.45 2.44
C CYS A 15 0.84 1.22 1.38
N TRP A 16 1.71 0.51 0.66
CA TRP A 16 2.40 0.95 -0.54
C TRP A 16 1.91 0.12 -1.73
N LEU A 17 1.44 0.82 -2.76
CA LEU A 17 0.97 0.22 -4.00
C LEU A 17 1.99 0.44 -5.11
N ASP A 18 2.29 -0.60 -5.86
CA ASP A 18 2.93 -0.47 -7.16
C ASP A 18 1.88 0.04 -8.17
N LEU A 19 2.13 1.19 -8.80
CA LEU A 19 1.19 1.79 -9.74
C LEU A 19 1.15 1.07 -11.09
N ALA A 20 2.20 0.37 -11.49
CA ALA A 20 2.26 -0.36 -12.76
C ALA A 20 1.42 -1.63 -12.70
N THR A 21 1.48 -2.35 -11.58
CA THR A 21 0.78 -3.65 -11.40
C THR A 21 -0.50 -3.53 -10.59
N ARG A 22 -0.63 -2.45 -9.81
CA ARG A 22 -1.65 -2.22 -8.79
C ARG A 22 -1.59 -3.16 -7.61
N GLU A 23 -0.47 -3.85 -7.41
CA GLU A 23 -0.30 -4.70 -6.24
C GLU A 23 -0.03 -3.86 -4.99
N VAL A 24 -0.56 -4.27 -3.85
CA VAL A 24 -0.02 -3.85 -2.55
C VAL A 24 1.29 -4.62 -2.31
N VAL A 25 2.41 -3.91 -2.43
CA VAL A 25 3.76 -4.48 -2.31
C VAL A 25 4.31 -4.42 -0.88
N GLY A 26 3.77 -3.54 -0.04
CA GLY A 26 4.10 -3.48 1.38
C GLY A 26 2.98 -2.86 2.20
N TYR A 27 2.82 -3.29 3.45
CA TYR A 27 1.85 -2.74 4.38
C TYR A 27 2.29 -2.97 5.83
N ALA A 28 1.84 -2.12 6.73
CA ALA A 28 2.09 -2.28 8.15
C ALA A 28 0.86 -1.86 8.95
N MET A 29 0.73 -2.42 10.15
CA MET A 29 -0.41 -2.23 11.04
C MET A 29 0.06 -1.93 12.45
N ALA A 30 -0.42 -0.85 13.05
CA ALA A 30 -0.08 -0.44 14.42
C ALA A 30 -1.29 0.14 15.14
N ASP A 31 -1.20 0.28 16.46
CA ASP A 31 -2.15 1.01 17.29
C ASP A 31 -1.89 2.54 17.30
N HIS A 32 -0.93 3.01 16.50
CA HIS A 32 -0.50 4.40 16.41
C HIS A 32 -0.39 4.91 14.96
N HIS A 33 -0.44 6.23 14.78
CA HIS A 33 -0.33 6.91 13.49
C HIS A 33 1.04 7.60 13.28
N ARG A 34 2.13 7.00 13.77
CA ARG A 34 3.50 7.58 13.70
C ARG A 34 4.18 7.30 12.37
N ALA A 35 5.24 8.07 12.07
CA ALA A 35 6.08 7.88 10.88
C ALA A 35 6.68 6.46 10.78
N SER A 36 7.02 5.84 11.91
CA SER A 36 7.48 4.44 11.95
C SER A 36 6.53 3.47 11.24
N LEU A 37 5.21 3.69 11.28
CA LEU A 37 4.23 2.84 10.60
C LEU A 37 4.39 2.88 9.08
N VAL A 38 4.58 4.07 8.49
CA VAL A 38 4.74 4.21 7.05
C VAL A 38 6.12 3.77 6.58
N VAL A 39 7.13 3.89 7.46
CA VAL A 39 8.49 3.39 7.27
C VAL A 39 8.51 1.86 7.25
N ASP A 40 7.86 1.20 8.19
CA ASP A 40 7.78 -0.27 8.25
C ASP A 40 7.11 -0.84 6.98
N ALA A 41 6.02 -0.21 6.55
CA ALA A 41 5.36 -0.57 5.29
C ALA A 41 6.29 -0.38 4.08
N LEU A 42 7.11 0.68 4.08
CA LEU A 42 8.04 0.98 2.99
C LEU A 42 9.19 -0.03 2.92
N LYS A 43 9.76 -0.38 4.08
CA LYS A 43 10.79 -1.43 4.19
C LYS A 43 10.30 -2.76 3.63
N MET A 44 9.08 -3.13 3.99
CA MET A 44 8.43 -4.32 3.44
C MET A 44 8.26 -4.24 1.92
N ALA A 45 7.83 -3.09 1.39
CA ALA A 45 7.70 -2.88 -0.05
C ALA A 45 9.06 -3.00 -0.76
N HIS A 46 10.10 -2.37 -0.23
CA HIS A 46 11.46 -2.44 -0.77
C HIS A 46 11.96 -3.88 -0.83
N ALA A 47 11.81 -4.64 0.25
CA ALA A 47 12.24 -6.03 0.33
C ALA A 47 11.46 -6.97 -0.60
N ARG A 48 10.15 -6.75 -0.78
CA ARG A 48 9.28 -7.66 -1.57
C ARG A 48 9.28 -7.36 -3.06
N ALA A 49 9.33 -6.09 -3.43
CA ALA A 49 9.23 -5.65 -4.82
C ALA A 49 10.58 -5.45 -5.50
N ALA A 50 11.70 -5.65 -4.78
CA ALA A 50 13.06 -5.41 -5.27
C ALA A 50 13.16 -4.02 -5.93
N LEU A 51 12.80 -2.98 -5.17
CA LEU A 51 12.74 -1.63 -5.71
C LEU A 51 14.14 -1.15 -6.08
N GLU A 52 14.32 -0.81 -7.36
CA GLU A 52 15.59 -0.30 -7.88
C GLU A 52 15.94 1.09 -7.30
N PRO A 53 17.24 1.40 -7.15
CA PRO A 53 17.68 2.74 -6.80
C PRO A 53 17.06 3.82 -7.69
N GLY A 54 16.57 4.89 -7.09
CA GLY A 54 15.88 5.99 -7.78
C GLY A 54 14.38 5.76 -8.00
N CYS A 55 13.84 4.60 -7.60
CA CYS A 55 12.40 4.35 -7.64
C CYS A 55 11.64 5.43 -6.85
N ILE A 56 10.49 5.86 -7.39
CA ILE A 56 9.71 6.97 -6.84
C ILE A 56 8.76 6.46 -5.76
N ALA A 57 8.98 6.86 -4.51
CA ALA A 57 8.01 6.71 -3.44
C ALA A 57 7.10 7.94 -3.41
N HIS A 58 5.88 7.80 -3.93
CA HIS A 58 4.90 8.88 -3.98
C HIS A 58 3.88 8.79 -2.85
N SER A 59 3.69 9.88 -2.10
CA SER A 59 2.69 9.98 -1.03
C SER A 59 1.94 11.31 -1.07
N ASP A 60 0.88 11.42 -0.27
CA ASP A 60 0.34 12.73 0.09
C ASP A 60 1.29 13.48 1.05
N ARG A 61 0.85 14.65 1.53
CA ARG A 61 1.61 15.53 2.42
C ARG A 61 1.31 15.29 3.91
N GLY A 62 0.90 14.08 4.29
CA GLY A 62 0.76 13.71 5.70
C GLY A 62 2.03 14.00 6.51
N SER A 63 1.87 14.30 7.80
CA SER A 63 3.01 14.59 8.69
C SER A 63 3.95 13.39 8.83
N GLU A 64 3.41 12.17 8.72
CA GLU A 64 4.14 10.91 8.74
C GLU A 64 5.11 10.84 7.54
N TYR A 65 4.64 11.20 6.35
CA TYR A 65 5.41 11.16 5.10
C TYR A 65 6.35 12.36 4.93
N THR A 66 6.17 13.44 5.68
CA THR A 66 7.07 14.62 5.66
C THR A 66 8.06 14.66 6.83
N SER A 67 7.97 13.66 7.73
CA SER A 67 8.83 13.50 8.88
C SER A 67 10.32 13.34 8.52
N THR A 68 11.20 13.63 9.49
CA THR A 68 12.65 13.39 9.35
C THR A 68 12.97 11.90 9.28
N GLU A 69 12.23 11.08 10.03
CA GLU A 69 12.37 9.62 10.02
C GLU A 69 12.09 9.04 8.63
N PHE A 70 10.97 9.42 8.02
CA PHE A 70 10.62 8.97 6.67
C PHE A 70 11.64 9.43 5.63
N ARG A 71 12.07 10.70 5.68
CA ARG A 71 13.09 11.24 4.77
C ARG A 71 14.44 10.52 4.89
N ARG A 72 14.86 10.17 6.12
CA ARG A 72 16.08 9.39 6.35
C ARG A 72 15.97 8.02 5.70
N GLU A 73 14.86 7.31 5.95
CA GLU A 73 14.65 5.98 5.40
C GLU A 73 14.62 5.97 3.86
N ILE A 74 13.96 6.96 3.25
CA ILE A 74 13.98 7.13 1.78
C ILE A 74 15.42 7.21 1.24
N GLY A 75 16.28 7.97 1.91
CA GLY A 75 17.70 8.09 1.55
C GLY A 75 18.48 6.79 1.73
N GLU A 76 18.26 6.09 2.85
CA GLU A 76 18.91 4.80 3.14
C GLU A 76 18.54 3.72 2.13
N LEU A 77 17.28 3.69 1.69
CA LEU A 77 16.79 2.75 0.67
C LEU A 77 17.10 3.20 -0.78
N GLY A 78 17.78 4.34 -0.97
CA GLY A 78 18.12 4.87 -2.29
C GLY A 78 16.90 5.27 -3.12
N LEU A 79 15.76 5.59 -2.50
CA LEU A 79 14.51 5.94 -3.16
C LEU A 79 14.42 7.46 -3.39
N ARG A 80 13.54 7.87 -4.31
CA ARG A 80 13.21 9.28 -4.54
C ARG A 80 11.83 9.60 -4.01
N GLN A 81 11.75 10.46 -3.00
CA GLN A 81 10.47 10.95 -2.50
C GLN A 81 9.79 11.86 -3.53
N SER A 82 8.48 11.67 -3.70
CA SER A 82 7.59 12.56 -4.43
C SER A 82 6.33 12.80 -3.61
N CYS A 83 5.79 14.01 -3.66
CA CYS A 83 4.53 14.34 -2.99
C CYS A 83 3.60 15.05 -3.97
N GLY A 84 2.29 14.76 -3.85
CA GLY A 84 1.27 15.37 -4.70
C GLY A 84 1.33 16.91 -4.72
N ARG A 85 0.95 17.51 -5.85
CA ARG A 85 0.83 18.98 -5.96
C ARG A 85 -0.26 19.45 -4.99
N THR A 86 -0.07 20.61 -4.35
CA THR A 86 -1.13 21.24 -3.54
C THR A 86 -2.41 21.34 -4.40
N GLY A 87 -3.51 20.72 -3.95
CA GLY A 87 -4.79 20.77 -4.66
C GLY A 87 -5.00 19.75 -5.80
N SER A 88 -4.05 18.83 -6.07
CA SER A 88 -4.26 17.73 -7.03
C SER A 88 -4.72 16.46 -6.32
N ARG A 89 -6.00 16.09 -6.48
CA ARG A 89 -6.55 14.81 -5.97
C ARG A 89 -6.11 13.60 -6.83
N PHE A 90 -5.70 13.84 -8.07
CA PHE A 90 -5.38 12.77 -9.02
C PHE A 90 -4.14 11.96 -8.61
N ASP A 91 -3.19 12.61 -7.92
CA ASP A 91 -1.91 12.02 -7.58
C ASP A 91 -2.07 10.86 -6.56
N ASN A 92 -3.12 10.90 -5.72
CA ASN A 92 -3.42 9.87 -4.71
C ASN A 92 -4.62 8.97 -5.07
N ALA A 93 -5.23 9.15 -6.24
CA ALA A 93 -6.46 8.45 -6.63
C ALA A 93 -6.33 6.91 -6.59
N ALA A 94 -5.12 6.40 -6.85
CA ALA A 94 -4.78 4.98 -6.72
C ALA A 94 -4.99 4.45 -5.31
N ALA A 95 -4.46 5.15 -4.31
CA ALA A 95 -4.61 4.77 -2.92
C ALA A 95 -6.06 4.99 -2.46
N GLU A 96 -6.70 6.10 -2.83
CA GLU A 96 -8.12 6.36 -2.52
C GLU A 96 -9.02 5.22 -3.02
N SER A 97 -8.82 4.76 -4.26
CA SER A 97 -9.57 3.63 -4.83
C SER A 97 -9.32 2.33 -4.07
N PHE A 98 -8.09 2.10 -3.62
CA PHE A 98 -7.75 0.93 -2.79
C PHE A 98 -8.44 0.99 -1.43
N TRP A 99 -8.44 2.15 -0.76
CA TRP A 99 -9.09 2.32 0.54
C TRP A 99 -10.61 2.16 0.46
N ALA A 100 -11.23 2.65 -0.61
CA ALA A 100 -12.66 2.46 -0.86
C ALA A 100 -13.01 0.97 -0.97
N LEU A 101 -12.26 0.24 -1.81
CA LEU A 101 -12.44 -1.19 -1.98
C LEU A 101 -12.19 -1.98 -0.69
N LEU A 102 -11.11 -1.66 0.04
CA LEU A 102 -10.83 -2.29 1.33
C LEU A 102 -12.06 -2.21 2.23
N LYS A 103 -12.61 -1.00 2.41
CA LYS A 103 -13.77 -0.74 3.27
C LYS A 103 -15.06 -1.37 2.76
N GLU A 104 -15.24 -1.47 1.45
CA GLU A 104 -16.38 -2.14 0.84
C GLU A 104 -16.36 -3.65 1.12
N GLU A 105 -15.20 -4.28 0.95
CA GLU A 105 -15.04 -5.75 1.05
C GLU A 105 -14.94 -6.24 2.50
N ILE A 106 -14.16 -5.56 3.35
CA ILE A 106 -14.03 -5.95 4.76
C ILE A 106 -15.13 -5.35 5.65
N GLY A 107 -15.94 -4.45 5.08
CA GLY A 107 -16.98 -3.68 5.77
C GLY A 107 -16.45 -2.61 6.72
N THR A 108 -17.33 -1.70 7.15
CA THR A 108 -17.11 -0.81 8.31
C THR A 108 -17.37 -1.54 9.63
N ARG A 109 -17.02 -2.83 9.72
CA ARG A 109 -17.28 -3.63 10.91
C ARG A 109 -16.44 -3.13 12.09
N LEU A 110 -17.02 -3.18 13.28
CA LEU A 110 -16.28 -3.02 14.52
C LEU A 110 -15.71 -4.39 14.89
N TRP A 111 -14.39 -4.53 14.83
CA TRP A 111 -13.75 -5.78 15.27
C TRP A 111 -13.73 -5.89 16.80
N PRO A 112 -13.80 -7.12 17.36
CA PRO A 112 -13.70 -7.33 18.81
C PRO A 112 -12.32 -6.94 19.35
N ASP A 113 -11.26 -7.17 18.56
CA ASP A 113 -9.87 -6.89 18.95
C ASP A 113 -9.00 -6.57 17.73
N ARG A 114 -7.81 -6.01 17.98
CA ARG A 114 -6.86 -5.68 16.91
C ARG A 114 -6.29 -6.91 16.21
N ALA A 115 -6.21 -8.06 16.86
CA ALA A 115 -5.63 -9.27 16.27
C ALA A 115 -6.52 -9.82 15.15
N THR A 116 -7.82 -9.87 15.38
CA THR A 116 -8.84 -10.25 14.40
C THR A 116 -8.83 -9.28 13.22
N ALA A 117 -8.80 -7.96 13.50
CA ALA A 117 -8.68 -6.95 12.45
C ALA A 117 -7.40 -7.12 11.59
N ARG A 118 -6.25 -7.44 12.22
CA ARG A 118 -4.99 -7.72 11.51
C ARG A 118 -5.10 -8.93 10.60
N ALA A 119 -5.70 -10.02 11.09
CA ALA A 119 -5.88 -11.26 10.31
C ALA A 119 -6.77 -11.01 9.09
N ASP A 120 -7.84 -10.26 9.25
CA ASP A 120 -8.76 -9.91 8.17
C ASP A 120 -8.12 -9.01 7.11
N VAL A 121 -7.39 -7.98 7.53
CA VAL A 121 -6.63 -7.11 6.61
C VAL A 121 -5.58 -7.91 5.85
N PHE A 122 -4.86 -8.79 6.54
CA PHE A 122 -3.89 -9.70 5.92
C PHE A 122 -4.56 -10.57 4.85
N ALA A 123 -5.67 -11.24 5.20
CA ALA A 123 -6.40 -12.10 4.28
C ALA A 123 -6.92 -11.31 3.07
N PHE A 124 -7.44 -10.10 3.31
CA PHE A 124 -7.87 -9.21 2.24
C PHE A 124 -6.73 -8.87 1.29
N ILE A 125 -5.57 -8.42 1.79
CA ILE A 125 -4.45 -7.99 0.93
C ILE A 125 -3.83 -9.19 0.19
N GLU A 126 -3.43 -10.23 0.93
CA GLU A 126 -2.56 -11.30 0.42
C GLU A 126 -3.31 -12.42 -0.30
N THR A 127 -4.59 -12.62 0.02
CA THR A 127 -5.39 -13.70 -0.55
C THR A 127 -6.38 -13.18 -1.57
N PHE A 128 -7.11 -12.10 -1.24
CA PHE A 128 -8.14 -11.58 -2.12
C PHE A 128 -7.59 -10.54 -3.12
N TYR A 129 -7.14 -9.38 -2.64
CA TYR A 129 -6.79 -8.24 -3.46
C TYR A 129 -5.64 -8.55 -4.44
N ASN A 130 -4.50 -9.04 -3.94
CA ASN A 130 -3.34 -9.27 -4.79
C ASN A 130 -3.50 -10.51 -5.70
N ARG A 131 -4.21 -11.56 -5.25
CA ARG A 131 -4.17 -12.89 -5.89
C ARG A 131 -5.48 -13.41 -6.47
N ARG A 132 -6.64 -12.81 -6.16
CA ARG A 132 -7.95 -13.28 -6.67
C ARG A 132 -8.74 -12.19 -7.37
N ARG A 133 -8.53 -10.93 -7.00
CA ARG A 133 -9.30 -9.82 -7.56
C ARG A 133 -8.86 -9.50 -8.98
N LEU A 134 -9.74 -9.81 -9.94
CA LEU A 134 -9.52 -9.48 -11.34
C LEU A 134 -9.63 -7.97 -11.61
N ARG A 135 -8.76 -7.48 -12.49
CA ARG A 135 -8.75 -6.11 -12.99
C ARG A 135 -8.57 -6.13 -14.50
N LYS A 136 -9.31 -5.25 -15.18
CA LYS A 136 -9.11 -5.03 -16.61
C LYS A 136 -7.74 -4.40 -16.85
N HIS A 137 -6.85 -5.15 -17.47
CA HIS A 137 -5.56 -4.75 -18.01
C HIS A 137 -5.71 -4.37 -19.49
N LYS A 138 -5.10 -3.26 -19.90
CA LYS A 138 -5.27 -2.72 -21.27
C LYS A 138 -4.82 -3.71 -22.36
N ALA A 139 -3.76 -4.48 -22.11
CA ALA A 139 -3.15 -5.37 -23.11
C ALA A 139 -3.54 -6.86 -22.95
N PHE A 140 -3.97 -7.30 -21.76
CA PHE A 140 -4.05 -8.73 -21.43
C PHE A 140 -5.44 -9.17 -20.95
N GLY A 141 -6.47 -8.34 -21.10
CA GLY A 141 -7.81 -8.67 -20.64
C GLY A 141 -7.95 -8.51 -19.14
N TYR A 142 -8.35 -9.55 -18.41
CA TYR A 142 -8.52 -9.49 -16.95
C TYR A 142 -7.40 -10.27 -16.25
N LEU A 143 -6.69 -9.59 -15.36
CA LEU A 143 -5.62 -10.16 -14.55
C LEU A 143 -5.71 -9.67 -13.11
N THR A 144 -5.19 -10.48 -12.19
CA THR A 144 -4.92 -10.05 -10.83
C THR A 144 -3.68 -9.15 -10.77
N PRO A 145 -3.51 -8.35 -9.70
CA PRO A 145 -2.27 -7.59 -9.50
C PRO A 145 -1.01 -8.47 -9.52
N ALA A 146 -1.06 -9.67 -8.92
CA ALA A 146 0.05 -10.61 -8.91
C ALA A 146 0.38 -11.13 -10.33
N GLU A 147 -0.62 -11.54 -11.10
CA GLU A 147 -0.40 -11.99 -12.49
C GLU A 147 0.12 -10.87 -13.39
N THR A 148 -0.32 -9.63 -13.15
CA THR A 148 0.17 -8.45 -13.89
C THR A 148 1.67 -8.26 -13.66
N ARG A 149 2.14 -8.39 -12.41
CA ARG A 149 3.57 -8.30 -12.08
C ARG A 149 4.38 -9.41 -12.72
N GLN A 150 3.92 -10.66 -12.62
CA GLN A 150 4.60 -11.81 -13.22
C GLN A 150 4.78 -11.61 -14.74
N ARG A 151 3.74 -11.14 -15.43
CA ARG A 151 3.82 -10.87 -16.88
C ARG A 151 4.75 -9.70 -17.22
N GLN A 152 4.78 -8.64 -16.42
CA GLN A 152 5.70 -7.52 -16.63
C GLN A 152 7.15 -7.95 -16.43
N GLN A 153 7.45 -8.75 -15.42
CA GLN A 153 8.79 -9.30 -15.18
C GLN A 153 9.24 -10.15 -16.36
N HIS A 154 8.39 -11.06 -16.86
CA HIS A 154 8.72 -11.90 -18.01
C HIS A 154 9.00 -11.06 -19.28
N ALA A 155 8.25 -9.97 -19.50
CA ALA A 155 8.44 -9.09 -20.65
C ALA A 155 9.72 -8.24 -20.56
N LEU A 156 10.24 -7.97 -19.36
CA LEU A 156 11.51 -7.26 -19.16
C LEU A 156 12.73 -8.18 -19.28
N THR A 157 12.55 -9.49 -19.09
CA THR A 157 13.61 -10.50 -19.18
C THR A 157 13.70 -11.20 -20.55
N ALA A 158 12.75 -10.95 -21.45
CA ALA A 158 12.65 -11.55 -22.78
C ALA A 158 13.13 -10.57 -23.86
#